data_AF-W6TPK4-F1
#
_entry.id   AF-W6TPK4-F1
#
_cell.length_a   1.000
_cell.length_b   1.000
_cell.length_c   1.000
_cell.angle_alpha   90.00
_cell.angle_beta   90.00
_cell.angle_gamma   90.00
#
_symmetry.space_group_name_H-M   'P 1'
#
loop_
_entity.id
_entity.type
_entity.pdbx_description
1 polymer ?
#
loop_
_entity_poly.entity_id
_entity_poly.type
_entity_poly.pdbx_seq_one_letter_code
_entity_poly.pdbx_strand_id
1 'polypeptide(L)'
;MLNIYLEEKNIAPDGYTNKDLESKVFFPEVSIQDFPIRGQKVALCIKRRRWTVKTTREIIETKGQPAQSLYRYKFYTCGSV
;
A
#
# COMPACT_ATOMS: atom_id res chain seq x y z
N MET A 1 5.80 -14.78 -14.76
CA MET A 1 6.03 -13.43 -14.20
C MET A 1 5.54 -13.46 -12.76
N LEU A 2 6.40 -13.05 -11.83
CA LEU A 2 6.08 -13.02 -10.40
C LEU A 2 5.57 -11.62 -10.06
N ASN A 3 4.42 -11.53 -9.41
CA ASN A 3 3.88 -10.25 -8.95
C ASN A 3 3.93 -10.20 -7.42
N ILE A 4 4.62 -9.20 -6.89
CA ILE A 4 4.73 -8.93 -5.46
C ILE A 4 3.84 -7.73 -5.17
N TYR A 5 2.84 -7.90 -4.29
CA TYR A 5 1.96 -6.81 -3.90
C TYR A 5 2.28 -6.34 -2.50
N LEU A 6 2.45 -5.03 -2.35
CA LEU A 6 2.55 -4.33 -1.08
C LEU A 6 1.30 -3.49 -0.90
N GLU A 7 0.40 -3.95 -0.03
CA GLU A 7 -0.85 -3.26 0.28
C GLU A 7 -0.77 -2.62 1.66
N GLU A 8 -1.02 -1.31 1.74
CA GLU A 8 -1.03 -0.60 3.02
C GLU A 8 -2.20 -1.06 3.89
N LYS A 9 -1.89 -1.47 5.13
CA LYS A 9 -2.85 -1.95 6.12
C LYS A 9 -3.84 -0.83 6.48
N ASN A 10 -5.02 -1.23 6.95
CA ASN A 10 -6.02 -0.30 7.46
C ASN A 10 -5.68 0.13 8.89
N ILE A 11 -4.52 0.77 9.08
CA ILE A 11 -4.07 1.30 10.36
C ILE A 11 -3.97 2.81 10.21
N ALA A 12 -4.71 3.54 11.04
CA ALA A 12 -4.68 5.00 11.01
C ALA A 12 -3.25 5.50 11.30
N PRO A 13 -2.79 6.56 10.60
CA PRO A 13 -1.50 7.16 10.87
C PRO A 13 -1.46 7.70 12.32
N ASP A 14 -0.27 7.65 12.93
CA ASP A 14 -0.03 8.16 14.28
C ASP A 14 -0.50 9.63 14.38
N GLY A 15 -1.23 9.94 15.47
CA GLY A 15 -1.80 11.27 15.71
C GLY A 15 -3.19 11.51 15.11
N TYR A 16 -3.73 10.56 14.32
CA TYR A 16 -5.07 10.66 13.74
C TYR A 16 -6.04 9.55 14.19
N THR A 17 -5.64 8.71 15.15
CA THR A 17 -6.45 7.60 15.69
C THR A 17 -7.79 8.06 16.28
N ASN A 18 -7.86 9.28 16.80
CA ASN A 18 -9.07 9.87 17.39
C ASN A 18 -9.90 10.71 16.40
N LYS A 19 -9.50 10.80 15.12
CA LYS A 19 -10.25 11.57 14.11
C LYS A 19 -11.11 10.66 13.24
N ASP A 20 -12.23 11.19 12.79
CA ASP A 20 -13.05 10.57 11.75
C ASP A 20 -12.30 10.55 10.42
N LEU A 21 -11.63 9.44 10.14
CA LEU A 21 -10.91 9.21 8.89
C LEU A 21 -11.72 8.33 7.93
N GLU A 22 -11.68 8.69 6.66
CA GLU A 22 -12.14 7.83 5.57
C GLU A 22 -10.94 7.13 4.93
N SER A 23 -11.01 5.79 4.89
CA SER A 23 -9.91 4.91 4.44
C SER A 23 -10.30 4.03 3.25
N LYS A 24 -11.47 4.28 2.67
CA LYS A 24 -12.07 3.47 1.58
C LYS A 24 -11.40 3.69 0.22
N VAL A 25 -10.62 4.76 0.09
CA VAL A 25 -9.99 5.15 -1.16
C VAL A 25 -8.51 4.75 -1.14
N PHE A 26 -8.01 4.28 -2.28
CA PHE A 26 -6.60 3.99 -2.50
C PHE A 26 -6.04 4.96 -3.55
N PHE A 27 -4.73 5.21 -3.49
CA PHE A 27 -4.03 5.86 -4.59
C PHE A 27 -3.92 4.90 -5.79
N PRO A 28 -3.69 5.43 -7.01
CA PRO A 28 -3.39 4.60 -8.17
C PRO A 28 -2.25 3.63 -7.84
N GLU A 29 -2.44 2.35 -8.19
CA GLU A 29 -1.41 1.34 -8.00
C GLU A 29 -0.18 1.69 -8.85
N VAL A 30 1.00 1.62 -8.23
CA VAL A 30 2.27 1.81 -8.90
C VAL A 30 2.90 0.45 -9.13
N SER A 31 3.30 0.15 -10.36
CA SER A 31 4.01 -1.08 -10.69
C SER A 31 5.44 -0.78 -11.12
N ILE A 32 6.40 -1.49 -10.53
CA ILE A 32 7.83 -1.36 -10.82
C ILE A 32 8.32 -2.72 -11.32
N GLN A 33 8.85 -2.76 -12.55
CA GLN A 33 9.27 -4.00 -13.22
C GLN A 33 10.81 -4.08 -13.33
N ASP A 34 11.51 -3.74 -12.25
CA ASP A 34 12.96 -3.51 -12.27
C ASP A 34 13.76 -4.56 -11.48
N PHE A 35 13.10 -5.50 -10.80
CA PHE A 35 13.75 -6.40 -9.85
C PHE A 35 13.88 -7.81 -10.41
N PRO A 36 15.00 -8.18 -11.09
CA PRO A 36 15.26 -9.57 -11.40
C PRO A 36 15.60 -10.33 -10.11
N ILE A 37 14.61 -10.95 -9.48
CA ILE A 37 14.83 -11.83 -8.33
C ILE A 37 15.18 -13.21 -8.87
N ARG A 38 16.41 -13.66 -8.65
CA ARG A 38 16.91 -14.99 -9.06
C ARG A 38 16.66 -15.30 -10.55
N GLY A 39 16.82 -14.30 -11.42
CA GLY A 39 16.64 -14.47 -12.87
C GLY A 39 15.18 -14.51 -13.36
N GLN A 40 14.19 -14.25 -12.49
CA GLN A 40 12.79 -14.13 -12.90
C GLN A 40 12.40 -12.67 -13.14
N LYS A 41 11.56 -12.43 -14.16
CA LYS A 41 10.87 -11.13 -14.33
C LYS A 41 9.85 -10.95 -13.20
N VAL A 42 10.06 -9.94 -12.37
CA VAL A 42 9.21 -9.60 -11.23
C VAL A 42 8.62 -8.21 -11.41
N ALA A 43 7.34 -8.06 -11.08
CA ALA A 43 6.68 -6.77 -10.92
C ALA A 43 6.38 -6.55 -9.44
N LEU A 44 6.81 -5.41 -8.89
CA LEU A 44 6.43 -4.93 -7.57
C LEU A 44 5.25 -3.96 -7.71
N CYS A 45 4.07 -4.38 -7.27
CA CYS A 45 2.85 -3.60 -7.23
C CYS A 45 2.68 -2.98 -5.84
N ILE A 46 2.63 -1.66 -5.76
CA ILE A 46 2.48 -0.91 -4.52
C ILE A 46 1.11 -0.25 -4.51
N LYS A 47 0.29 -0.61 -3.51
CA LYS A 47 -1.05 -0.07 -3.30
C LYS A 47 -1.10 0.69 -1.99
N ARG A 48 -1.05 2.02 -2.10
CA ARG A 48 -1.08 2.95 -0.96
C ARG A 48 -2.51 3.32 -0.60
N ARG A 49 -2.79 3.42 0.70
CA ARG A 49 -4.11 3.84 1.19
C ARG A 49 -4.17 5.37 1.25
N ARG A 50 -5.30 5.94 0.84
CA ARG A 50 -5.56 7.38 0.95
C ARG A 50 -6.43 7.62 2.16
N TRP A 51 -5.88 8.32 3.15
CA TRP A 51 -6.62 8.75 4.32
C TRP A 51 -7.18 10.14 4.08
N THR A 52 -8.48 10.33 4.29
CA THR A 52 -9.12 11.66 4.20
C THR A 52 -9.80 11.98 5.51
N VAL A 53 -9.52 13.13 6.11
CA VAL A 53 -10.25 13.58 7.31
C VAL A 53 -11.66 13.98 6.89
N LYS A 54 -12.71 13.40 7.48
CA LYS A 54 -14.09 13.74 7.08
C LYS A 54 -14.42 15.22 7.32
N THR A 55 -13.92 15.78 8.41
CA THR A 55 -14.21 17.16 8.85
C THR A 55 -13.57 18.20 7.93
N THR A 56 -12.28 18.06 7.62
CA THR A 56 -11.51 19.05 6.85
C THR A 56 -11.34 18.68 5.38
N ARG A 57 -11.70 17.44 5.00
CA ARG A 57 -11.42 16.82 3.69
C ARG A 57 -9.94 16.83 3.31
N GLU A 58 -9.06 17.01 4.29
CA GLU A 58 -7.62 16.96 4.08
C GLU A 58 -7.16 15.54 3.83
N ILE A 59 -6.27 15.40 2.85
CA ILE A 59 -5.65 14.13 2.50
C ILE A 59 -4.42 13.96 3.38
N ILE A 60 -4.39 12.88 4.14
CA ILE A 60 -3.25 12.52 4.97
C ILE A 60 -2.49 11.40 4.26
N GLU A 61 -1.19 11.60 4.15
CA GLU A 61 -0.26 10.55 3.78
C GLU A 61 0.41 10.01 5.03
N THR A 62 0.51 8.69 5.11
CA THR A 62 1.26 8.03 6.17
C THR A 62 2.75 8.35 5.99
N LYS A 63 3.29 9.28 6.81
CA LYS A 63 4.70 9.64 6.82
C LYS A 63 5.34 9.18 8.13
N GLY A 64 6.49 8.50 8.04
CA GLY A 64 7.36 8.24 9.19
C GLY A 64 7.21 6.89 9.90
N GLN A 65 6.29 6.01 9.50
CA GLN A 65 6.24 4.63 10.03
C GLN A 65 7.05 3.66 9.15
N PRO A 66 7.69 2.64 9.74
CA PRO A 66 8.48 1.66 8.98
C PRO A 66 7.57 0.85 8.03
N ALA A 67 8.01 0.68 6.78
CA ALA A 67 7.22 -0.01 5.75
C ALA A 67 6.78 -1.43 6.16
N GLN A 68 7.59 -2.15 6.96
CA GLN A 68 7.26 -3.50 7.43
C GLN A 68 6.04 -3.53 8.36
N SER A 69 5.78 -2.48 9.15
CA SER A 69 4.59 -2.42 10.00
C SER A 69 3.35 -2.02 9.19
N LEU A 70 3.53 -1.16 8.18
CA LEU A 70 2.47 -0.58 7.37
C LEU A 70 1.95 -1.46 6.24
N TYR A 71 2.82 -2.21 5.57
CA TYR A 71 2.45 -2.95 4.37
C TYR A 71 2.24 -4.43 4.68
N ARG A 72 1.24 -5.03 4.04
CA ARG A 72 1.08 -6.48 3.96
C ARG A 72 1.62 -6.95 2.62
N TYR A 73 2.56 -7.88 2.67
CA TYR A 73 3.11 -8.53 1.49
C TYR A 73 2.14 -9.64 1.01
N LYS A 74 1.93 -9.75 -0.30
CA LYS A 74 1.28 -10.89 -0.97
C LYS A 74 2.06 -11.28 -2.25
N PHE A 75 2.30 -12.58 -2.48
CA PHE A 75 2.96 -13.08 -3.69
C PHE A 75 1.90 -13.75 -4.53
N TYR A 76 1.87 -13.42 -5.82
CA TYR A 76 1.05 -14.13 -6.81
C TYR A 76 1.93 -14.57 -7.96
N THR A 77 1.85 -15.85 -8.29
CA THR A 77 2.39 -16.40 -9.52
C THR A 77 1.27 -16.44 -10.55
N CYS A 78 1.57 -16.03 -11.79
CA CYS A 78 0.67 -16.20 -12.92
C CYS A 78 0.17 -17.66 -12.97
N GLY A 79 -1.11 -17.89 -12.64
CA GLY A 79 -1.74 -19.23 -12.59
C GLY A 79 -2.49 -19.58 -11.31
N SER A 80 -2.46 -18.75 -10.26
CA SER A 80 -3.22 -18.98 -9.04
C SER A 80 -4.45 -18.06 -8.99
N VAL A 81 -5.57 -18.52 -9.58
CA VAL A 81 -6.93 -18.02 -9.28
C VAL A 81 -7.68 -19.06 -8.48
#